data_AF-A0A0E2ANR4-F1
#
_entry.id   AF-A0A0E2ANR4-F1
#
_cell.length_a   1.000
_cell.length_b   1.000
_cell.length_c   1.000
_cell.angle_alpha   90.00
_cell.angle_beta   90.00
_cell.angle_gamma   90.00
#
_symmetry.space_group_name_H-M   'P 1'
#
loop_
_entity.id
_entity.type
_entity.pdbx_description
1 polymer ?
#
loop_
_entity_poly.entity_id
_entity_poly.type
_entity_poly.pdbx_seq_one_letter_code
_entity_poly.pdbx_strand_id
1 'polypeptide(L)'
;GTDTGKKAVGQDGKSPEVAIGDNGNWYINGTDTGKPAFGKDGKDGRDGKDGANGANGKSAYELWKEYISSGDVDNPHNPDQKWPADRNKQTDFWDFLTGNSSVIEIEVGKYNVIPEYWNSSLKEYVVPSDGSVLFTVYDKTGKKVTAGVKVSDLPGVSSTDAFITNEEGQFKVTWDKLPDNKGLSERKGSVTVTVDGTQETSAGNTLVPNRINVRAIITSAYLSYFSTTLIDSYRILRVTYSFERQVDGEWDKYPTSIATPYSNMKSARIKDINLPVNEGNLDKGQLVRYTGGDSYLYIIRPLVLTGTEKANVAKNDTVGKLAKYEWDQTDNYAAFYFGDGTGSYNDYGQTIYLQDKIHVPEVYPAPSFKENSVFIEIKQGITTMWGEIDTDNLLDFYKTYAYPTGQDKFIKEEGTNVWKHPEGKLSASELNANRAVFIEMRTFINGTGGTVHTGTKPLSKGGKRFKLTSSYPNNWIGLDIRTRAESTDKITYSLSYEYRGRYTYYMLKEEDKYYLVDFADWSKRIPLPIKDCPADWMN
;
A
#
# COMPACT_ATOMS: atom_id res chain seq x y z
N GLY A 1 16.43 -37.03 -18.76
CA GLY A 1 15.98 -37.18 -17.37
C GLY A 1 15.18 -38.46 -17.29
N THR A 2 15.38 -39.24 -16.24
CA THR A 2 14.64 -40.49 -16.02
C THR A 2 13.24 -40.13 -15.50
N ASP A 3 12.20 -40.56 -16.21
CA ASP A 3 10.81 -40.47 -15.77
C ASP A 3 10.62 -41.34 -14.51
N THR A 4 10.04 -40.76 -13.46
CA THR A 4 9.84 -41.42 -12.17
C THR A 4 8.46 -42.06 -12.03
N GLY A 5 7.56 -41.90 -13.01
CA GLY A 5 6.23 -42.51 -13.01
C GLY A 5 5.28 -41.99 -11.92
N LYS A 6 5.60 -40.88 -11.23
CA LYS A 6 4.71 -40.25 -10.25
C LYS A 6 3.99 -39.04 -10.83
N LYS A 7 2.65 -39.10 -10.87
CA LYS A 7 1.79 -37.95 -11.16
C LYS A 7 1.96 -36.87 -10.08
N ALA A 8 2.15 -35.62 -10.49
CA ALA A 8 1.92 -34.46 -9.61
C ALA A 8 0.40 -34.26 -9.50
N VAL A 9 -0.18 -34.77 -8.43
CA VAL A 9 -1.56 -34.47 -8.01
C VAL A 9 -1.51 -33.31 -7.02
N GLY A 10 -2.27 -32.24 -7.28
CA GLY A 10 -2.70 -31.35 -6.20
C GLY A 10 -3.61 -32.17 -5.29
N GLN A 11 -3.31 -32.24 -3.99
CA GLN A 11 -4.12 -33.03 -3.06
C GLN A 11 -5.52 -32.43 -2.99
N ASP A 12 -6.55 -33.26 -3.18
CA ASP A 12 -7.87 -32.99 -2.62
C ASP A 12 -7.68 -32.63 -1.14
N GLY A 13 -8.34 -31.57 -0.67
CA GLY A 13 -8.34 -31.26 0.75
C GLY A 13 -8.79 -32.51 1.50
N LYS A 14 -7.90 -33.12 2.28
CA LYS A 14 -8.17 -34.40 2.94
C LYS A 14 -9.36 -34.18 3.88
N SER A 15 -10.52 -34.73 3.54
CA SER A 15 -11.66 -34.78 4.46
C SER A 15 -11.17 -35.36 5.78
N PRO A 16 -11.46 -34.72 6.92
CA PRO A 16 -10.97 -35.20 8.20
C PRO A 16 -11.41 -36.65 8.42
N GLU A 17 -10.46 -37.52 8.74
CA GLU A 17 -10.76 -38.90 9.15
C GLU A 17 -11.27 -38.86 10.58
N VAL A 18 -12.54 -39.21 10.77
CA VAL A 18 -13.17 -39.24 12.09
C VAL A 18 -13.37 -40.69 12.53
N ALA A 19 -12.86 -41.04 13.71
CA ALA A 19 -12.99 -42.38 14.29
C ALA A 19 -13.32 -42.31 15.80
N ILE A 20 -13.82 -43.41 16.36
CA ILE A 20 -13.93 -43.60 17.81
C ILE A 20 -12.76 -44.47 18.24
N GLY A 21 -11.89 -43.95 19.08
CA GLY A 21 -10.73 -44.69 19.59
C GLY A 21 -11.13 -45.70 20.67
N ASP A 22 -10.23 -46.65 20.96
CA ASP A 22 -10.48 -47.72 21.95
C ASP A 22 -10.76 -47.20 23.37
N ASN A 23 -10.35 -45.97 23.68
CA ASN A 23 -10.67 -45.28 24.92
C ASN A 23 -12.06 -44.60 24.93
N GLY A 24 -12.83 -44.79 23.87
CA GLY A 24 -14.18 -44.27 23.72
C GLY A 24 -14.25 -42.78 23.39
N ASN A 25 -13.15 -42.12 23.01
CA ASN A 25 -13.14 -40.72 22.59
C ASN A 25 -13.24 -40.56 21.07
N TRP A 26 -13.64 -39.36 20.63
CA TRP A 26 -13.53 -38.93 19.24
C TRP A 26 -12.08 -38.68 18.84
N TYR A 27 -11.68 -39.21 17.69
CA TYR A 27 -10.39 -38.96 17.03
C TYR A 27 -10.64 -38.23 15.72
N ILE A 28 -9.88 -37.15 15.49
CA ILE A 28 -9.89 -36.42 14.21
C ILE A 28 -8.48 -36.49 13.64
N ASN A 29 -8.33 -37.06 12.45
CA ASN A 29 -7.04 -37.30 11.78
C ASN A 29 -6.04 -38.03 12.70
N GLY A 30 -6.51 -39.03 13.46
CA GLY A 30 -5.69 -39.81 14.38
C GLY A 30 -5.30 -39.11 15.69
N THR A 31 -5.77 -37.87 15.92
CA THR A 31 -5.55 -37.14 17.18
C THR A 31 -6.76 -37.30 18.10
N ASP A 32 -6.53 -37.82 19.31
CA ASP A 32 -7.54 -37.90 20.36
C ASP A 32 -7.97 -36.49 20.79
N THR A 33 -9.26 -36.20 20.72
CA THR A 33 -9.81 -34.90 21.11
C THR A 33 -10.02 -34.77 22.62
N GLY A 34 -9.90 -35.86 23.38
CA GLY A 34 -10.25 -35.93 24.80
C GLY A 34 -11.76 -35.83 25.07
N LYS A 35 -12.59 -35.92 24.02
CA LYS A 35 -14.06 -35.86 24.10
C LYS A 35 -14.64 -37.26 23.97
N PRO A 36 -15.39 -37.76 24.97
CA PRO A 36 -16.06 -39.06 24.88
C PRO A 36 -17.05 -39.10 23.71
N ALA A 37 -17.00 -40.17 22.93
CA ALA A 37 -17.97 -40.50 21.88
C ALA A 37 -19.24 -41.14 22.44
N PHE A 38 -19.17 -41.67 23.67
CA PHE A 38 -20.30 -42.24 24.40
C PHE A 38 -20.61 -41.43 25.66
N GLY A 39 -21.88 -41.38 26.05
CA GLY A 39 -22.30 -40.84 27.34
C GLY A 39 -21.80 -41.71 28.49
N LYS A 40 -21.65 -41.14 29.69
CA LYS A 40 -21.31 -41.91 30.90
C LYS A 40 -22.49 -42.80 31.30
N ASP A 41 -22.19 -44.05 31.67
CA ASP A 41 -23.17 -44.97 32.24
C ASP A 41 -23.85 -44.35 33.48
N GLY A 42 -25.16 -44.55 33.58
CA GLY A 42 -25.93 -44.16 34.76
C GLY A 42 -25.48 -44.92 35.99
N LYS A 43 -25.58 -44.31 37.18
CA LYS A 43 -25.33 -45.02 38.44
C LYS A 43 -26.39 -46.11 38.65
N ASP A 44 -25.94 -47.32 38.99
CA ASP A 44 -26.81 -48.44 39.33
C ASP A 44 -27.79 -48.07 40.46
N GLY A 45 -29.08 -48.34 40.22
CA GLY A 45 -30.14 -48.27 41.24
C GLY A 45 -30.11 -49.52 42.13
N ARG A 46 -30.43 -49.36 43.42
CA ARG A 46 -30.57 -50.50 44.35
C ARG A 46 -31.82 -51.33 44.01
N ASP A 47 -31.66 -52.65 44.13
CA ASP A 47 -32.59 -53.74 43.81
C ASP A 47 -34.08 -53.35 43.77
N GLY A 48 -34.57 -53.20 42.55
CA GLY A 48 -35.98 -53.09 42.21
C GLY A 48 -36.11 -53.07 40.69
N LYS A 49 -36.63 -54.18 40.11
CA LYS A 49 -37.04 -54.41 38.70
C LYS A 49 -36.32 -53.55 37.64
N ASP A 50 -35.45 -54.17 36.83
CA ASP A 50 -34.68 -53.55 35.73
C ASP A 50 -35.29 -52.24 35.21
N GLY A 51 -34.61 -51.13 35.49
CA GLY A 51 -34.97 -49.83 34.92
C GLY A 51 -34.80 -49.90 33.41
N ALA A 52 -35.82 -49.46 32.66
CA ALA A 52 -35.77 -49.43 31.20
C ALA A 52 -34.51 -48.69 30.70
N ASN A 53 -33.83 -49.25 29.69
CA ASN A 53 -32.70 -48.61 29.02
C ASN A 53 -32.99 -47.12 28.75
N GLY A 54 -32.04 -46.25 29.08
CA GLY A 54 -32.12 -44.84 28.73
C GLY A 54 -32.26 -44.67 27.21
N ALA A 55 -33.06 -43.70 26.77
CA ALA A 55 -33.30 -43.47 25.35
C ALA A 55 -31.99 -43.09 24.63
N ASN A 56 -31.79 -43.65 23.44
CA ASN A 56 -30.68 -43.26 22.56
C ASN A 56 -30.71 -41.74 22.29
N GLY A 57 -29.53 -41.12 22.23
CA GLY A 57 -29.39 -39.74 21.76
C GLY A 57 -29.76 -39.60 20.28
N LYS A 58 -30.19 -38.40 19.89
CA LYS A 58 -30.56 -38.09 18.50
C LYS A 58 -29.34 -38.18 17.57
N SER A 59 -29.53 -38.78 16.41
CA SER A 59 -28.57 -38.80 15.30
C SER A 59 -28.37 -37.41 14.69
N ALA A 60 -27.29 -37.22 13.92
CA ALA A 60 -27.03 -35.96 13.21
C ALA A 60 -28.17 -35.58 12.25
N TYR A 61 -28.83 -36.57 11.63
CA TYR A 61 -30.00 -36.35 10.80
C TYR A 61 -31.22 -35.89 11.61
N GLU A 62 -31.46 -36.45 12.80
CA GLU A 62 -32.55 -36.03 13.68
C GLU A 62 -32.31 -34.62 14.25
N LEU A 63 -31.07 -34.29 14.60
CA LEU A 63 -30.67 -32.94 15.02
C LEU A 63 -30.81 -31.92 13.87
N TRP A 64 -30.40 -32.28 12.65
CA TRP A 64 -30.58 -31.43 11.48
C TRP A 64 -32.06 -31.23 11.14
N LYS A 65 -32.87 -32.30 11.23
CA LYS A 65 -34.32 -32.22 11.02
C LYS A 65 -35.00 -31.28 12.00
N GLU A 66 -34.53 -31.25 13.24
CA GLU A 66 -34.96 -30.28 14.25
C GLU A 66 -34.49 -28.87 13.94
N TYR A 67 -33.25 -28.70 13.49
CA TYR A 67 -32.71 -27.41 13.08
C TYR A 67 -33.54 -26.77 11.95
N ILE A 68 -33.84 -27.53 10.89
CA ILE A 68 -34.67 -27.03 9.76
C ILE A 68 -36.15 -26.89 10.10
N SER A 69 -36.64 -27.52 11.18
CA SER A 69 -38.05 -27.45 11.59
C SER A 69 -38.50 -26.04 11.99
N SER A 70 -37.54 -25.15 12.29
CA SER A 70 -37.80 -23.73 12.56
C SER A 70 -38.34 -22.97 11.33
N GLY A 71 -38.07 -23.46 10.11
CA GLY A 71 -38.34 -22.76 8.86
C GLY A 71 -37.48 -21.51 8.64
N ASP A 72 -36.54 -21.21 9.54
CA ASP A 72 -35.65 -20.04 9.51
C ASP A 72 -34.17 -20.46 9.34
N VAL A 73 -33.96 -21.52 8.57
CA VAL A 73 -32.62 -21.96 8.19
C VAL A 73 -32.30 -21.42 6.81
N ASP A 74 -31.18 -20.72 6.64
CA ASP A 74 -30.76 -20.23 5.33
C ASP A 74 -30.55 -21.40 4.38
N ASN A 75 -31.05 -21.27 3.15
CA ASN A 75 -30.88 -22.32 2.15
C ASN A 75 -29.41 -22.31 1.70
N PRO A 76 -28.64 -23.39 1.96
CA PRO A 76 -27.24 -23.46 1.59
C PRO A 76 -27.00 -23.31 0.09
N HIS A 77 -27.98 -23.56 -0.78
CA HIS A 77 -27.89 -23.36 -2.23
C HIS A 77 -28.31 -21.95 -2.69
N ASN A 78 -29.14 -21.25 -1.91
CA ASN A 78 -29.64 -19.93 -2.25
C ASN A 78 -29.85 -19.10 -0.97
N PRO A 79 -28.85 -18.29 -0.55
CA PRO A 79 -28.90 -17.54 0.70
C PRO A 79 -30.06 -16.54 0.81
N ASP A 80 -30.69 -16.16 -0.30
CA ASP A 80 -31.86 -15.27 -0.32
C ASP A 80 -33.18 -16.00 0.01
N GLN A 81 -33.13 -17.32 0.23
CA GLN A 81 -34.27 -18.16 0.54
C GLN A 81 -33.99 -19.02 1.79
N LYS A 82 -35.05 -19.37 2.51
CA LYS A 82 -34.97 -20.33 3.63
C LYS A 82 -35.11 -21.76 3.12
N TRP A 83 -34.45 -22.70 3.78
CA TRP A 83 -34.63 -24.13 3.54
C TRP A 83 -36.06 -24.54 3.92
N PRO A 84 -36.82 -25.19 3.03
CA PRO A 84 -38.16 -25.64 3.35
C PRO A 84 -38.14 -26.69 4.48
N ALA A 85 -38.83 -26.43 5.59
CA ALA A 85 -38.87 -27.33 6.75
C ALA A 85 -39.45 -28.73 6.44
N ASP A 86 -40.20 -28.86 5.35
CA ASP A 86 -40.77 -30.10 4.82
C ASP A 86 -39.79 -30.89 3.94
N ARG A 87 -38.69 -30.29 3.45
CA ARG A 87 -37.54 -30.98 2.84
C ARG A 87 -36.65 -31.59 3.92
N ASN A 88 -37.16 -32.62 4.57
CA ASN A 88 -36.58 -33.20 5.78
C ASN A 88 -36.32 -34.71 5.70
N LYS A 89 -36.13 -35.24 4.48
CA LYS A 89 -35.74 -36.64 4.26
C LYS A 89 -34.22 -36.79 4.34
N GLN A 90 -33.75 -38.03 4.47
CA GLN A 90 -32.30 -38.30 4.54
C GLN A 90 -31.55 -37.89 3.27
N THR A 91 -32.21 -37.90 2.11
CA THR A 91 -31.66 -37.36 0.85
C THR A 91 -31.53 -35.83 0.88
N ASP A 92 -32.48 -35.14 1.51
CA ASP A 92 -32.45 -33.69 1.68
C ASP A 92 -31.35 -33.27 2.68
N PHE A 93 -31.06 -34.13 3.67
CA PHE A 93 -29.93 -33.94 4.57
C PHE A 93 -28.59 -33.95 3.81
N TRP A 94 -28.40 -34.90 2.90
CA TRP A 94 -27.21 -34.93 2.07
C TRP A 94 -27.14 -33.73 1.11
N ASP A 95 -28.25 -33.34 0.50
CA ASP A 95 -28.36 -32.14 -0.35
C ASP A 95 -27.97 -30.87 0.42
N PHE A 96 -28.55 -30.66 1.60
CA PHE A 96 -28.26 -29.54 2.49
C PHE A 96 -26.78 -29.41 2.84
N LEU A 97 -26.09 -30.54 3.06
CA LEU A 97 -24.66 -30.57 3.37
C LEU A 97 -23.77 -30.22 2.17
N THR A 98 -24.27 -30.28 0.93
CA THR A 98 -23.46 -29.98 -0.26
C THR A 98 -23.22 -28.48 -0.49
N GLY A 99 -23.91 -27.58 0.23
CA GLY A 99 -23.66 -26.14 0.15
C GLY A 99 -24.10 -25.49 -1.18
N ASN A 100 -23.71 -24.24 -1.41
CA ASN A 100 -23.91 -23.56 -2.70
C ASN A 100 -22.89 -24.11 -3.71
N SER A 101 -23.07 -25.38 -4.07
CA SER A 101 -22.44 -25.90 -5.27
C SER A 101 -23.08 -25.17 -6.43
N SER A 102 -22.30 -24.31 -7.08
CA SER A 102 -22.59 -23.77 -8.38
C SER A 102 -22.50 -24.90 -9.41
N VAL A 103 -23.37 -25.90 -9.29
CA VAL A 103 -23.52 -26.96 -10.29
C VAL A 103 -24.07 -26.26 -11.53
N ILE A 104 -23.16 -25.87 -12.42
CA ILE A 104 -23.55 -25.49 -13.76
C ILE A 104 -24.11 -26.77 -14.38
N GLU A 105 -25.42 -26.78 -14.59
CA GLU A 105 -26.14 -27.96 -15.08
C GLU A 105 -25.56 -28.38 -16.43
N ILE A 106 -24.95 -29.57 -16.46
CA ILE A 106 -24.50 -30.20 -17.68
C ILE A 106 -25.72 -30.69 -18.44
N GLU A 107 -25.97 -30.13 -19.62
CA GLU A 107 -27.02 -30.60 -20.52
C GLU A 107 -26.54 -31.89 -21.20
N VAL A 108 -27.06 -33.03 -20.73
CA VAL A 108 -26.77 -34.35 -21.30
C VAL A 108 -27.26 -34.40 -22.75
N GLY A 109 -26.46 -35.00 -23.64
CA GLY A 109 -26.72 -35.08 -25.07
C GLY A 109 -26.04 -34.01 -25.91
N LYS A 110 -25.44 -32.98 -25.29
CA LYS A 110 -24.65 -31.94 -25.96
C LYS A 110 -23.29 -31.76 -25.30
N TYR A 111 -22.33 -31.18 -26.03
CA TYR A 111 -21.11 -30.68 -25.41
C TYR A 111 -21.44 -29.47 -24.52
N ASN A 112 -20.72 -29.30 -23.42
CA ASN A 112 -20.88 -28.19 -22.49
C ASN A 112 -19.52 -27.51 -22.31
N VAL A 113 -19.49 -26.17 -22.35
CA VAL A 113 -18.27 -25.38 -22.18
C VAL A 113 -18.48 -24.44 -21.01
N ILE A 114 -17.83 -24.75 -19.89
CA ILE A 114 -18.20 -24.20 -18.58
C ILE A 114 -17.02 -23.42 -17.99
N PRO A 115 -17.18 -22.15 -17.60
CA PRO A 115 -16.13 -21.43 -16.87
C PRO A 115 -15.99 -21.99 -15.46
N GLU A 116 -14.75 -22.11 -15.00
CA GLU A 116 -14.43 -22.56 -13.65
C GLU A 116 -14.30 -21.37 -12.71
N TYR A 117 -14.86 -21.48 -11.50
CA TYR A 117 -14.59 -20.48 -10.47
C TYR A 117 -13.13 -20.52 -10.08
N TRP A 118 -12.47 -19.36 -10.13
CA TRP A 118 -11.19 -19.19 -9.46
C TRP A 118 -11.40 -19.14 -7.94
N ASN A 119 -12.43 -18.41 -7.50
CA ASN A 119 -12.84 -18.34 -6.09
C ASN A 119 -14.36 -18.38 -5.99
N SER A 120 -14.88 -19.51 -5.52
CA SER A 120 -16.32 -19.75 -5.39
C SER A 120 -16.96 -18.86 -4.32
N SER A 121 -16.26 -18.56 -3.22
CA SER A 121 -16.78 -17.68 -2.15
C SER A 121 -16.97 -16.24 -2.63
N LEU A 122 -16.08 -15.75 -3.51
CA LEU A 122 -16.21 -14.44 -4.14
C LEU A 122 -17.12 -14.45 -5.38
N LYS A 123 -17.62 -15.62 -5.79
CA LYS A 123 -18.31 -15.85 -7.07
C LYS A 123 -17.52 -15.31 -8.26
N GLU A 124 -16.21 -15.53 -8.26
CA GLU A 124 -15.29 -14.97 -9.24
C GLU A 124 -14.62 -16.05 -10.09
N TYR A 125 -14.75 -15.90 -11.41
CA TYR A 125 -14.15 -16.78 -12.41
C TYR A 125 -12.76 -16.33 -12.85
N VAL A 126 -12.49 -15.03 -12.75
CA VAL A 126 -11.27 -14.42 -13.29
C VAL A 126 -10.13 -14.63 -12.30
N VAL A 127 -9.02 -15.17 -12.78
CA VAL A 127 -7.82 -15.43 -12.00
C VAL A 127 -7.11 -14.08 -11.75
N PRO A 128 -6.94 -13.63 -10.50
CA PRO A 128 -6.34 -12.33 -10.22
C PRO A 128 -4.93 -12.17 -10.76
N SER A 129 -4.14 -13.25 -10.77
CA SER A 129 -2.73 -13.19 -11.15
C SER A 129 -2.52 -12.79 -12.61
N ASP A 130 -3.34 -13.27 -13.54
CA ASP A 130 -3.16 -13.09 -14.99
C ASP A 130 -4.41 -12.59 -15.73
N GLY A 131 -5.52 -12.39 -15.01
CA GLY A 131 -6.80 -11.94 -15.55
C GLY A 131 -7.50 -12.96 -16.46
N SER A 132 -7.03 -14.21 -16.51
CA SER A 132 -7.61 -15.24 -17.36
C SER A 132 -8.86 -15.89 -16.74
N VAL A 133 -9.67 -16.55 -17.57
CA VAL A 133 -10.72 -17.47 -17.13
C VAL A 133 -10.39 -18.86 -17.64
N LEU A 134 -10.43 -19.85 -16.76
CA LEU A 134 -10.29 -21.26 -17.13
C LEU A 134 -11.66 -21.83 -17.49
N PHE A 135 -11.76 -22.50 -18.63
CA PHE A 135 -12.96 -23.21 -19.05
C PHE A 135 -12.69 -24.71 -19.09
N THR A 136 -13.67 -25.52 -18.70
CA THR A 136 -13.67 -26.97 -18.88
C THR A 136 -14.73 -27.36 -19.90
N VAL A 137 -14.35 -28.27 -20.80
CA VAL A 137 -15.26 -28.83 -21.81
C VAL A 137 -15.68 -30.23 -21.39
N TYR A 138 -16.99 -30.46 -21.37
CA TYR A 138 -17.61 -31.75 -21.10
C TYR A 138 -18.26 -32.31 -22.37
N ASP A 139 -18.14 -33.62 -22.55
CA ASP A 139 -18.81 -34.34 -23.62
C ASP A 139 -20.32 -34.52 -23.36
N LYS A 140 -20.99 -35.16 -24.32
CA LYS A 140 -22.44 -35.41 -24.30
C LYS A 140 -22.90 -36.31 -23.14
N THR A 141 -21.97 -37.00 -22.47
CA THR A 141 -22.24 -37.84 -21.30
C THR A 141 -21.95 -37.13 -19.99
N GLY A 142 -21.40 -35.91 -20.06
CA GLY A 142 -20.98 -35.11 -18.91
C GLY A 142 -19.58 -35.44 -18.39
N LYS A 143 -18.76 -36.15 -19.16
CA LYS A 143 -17.35 -36.41 -18.82
C LYS A 143 -16.45 -35.34 -19.45
N LYS A 144 -15.37 -34.95 -18.76
CA LYS A 144 -14.36 -34.05 -19.34
C LYS A 144 -13.79 -34.64 -20.64
N VAL A 145 -13.66 -33.80 -21.66
CA VAL A 145 -13.02 -34.18 -22.93
C VAL A 145 -11.50 -34.34 -22.75
N THR A 146 -10.83 -34.84 -23.77
CA THR A 146 -9.35 -34.92 -23.82
C THR A 146 -8.76 -33.71 -24.56
N ALA A 147 -7.44 -33.68 -24.71
CA ALA A 147 -6.74 -32.63 -25.45
C ALA A 147 -7.13 -32.59 -26.93
N GLY A 148 -7.08 -31.39 -27.52
CA GLY A 148 -7.26 -31.21 -28.97
C GLY A 148 -8.67 -30.85 -29.41
N VAL A 149 -9.65 -30.79 -28.50
CA VAL A 149 -10.99 -30.27 -28.80
C VAL A 149 -10.91 -28.76 -28.99
N LYS A 150 -11.36 -28.27 -30.15
CA LYS A 150 -11.34 -26.85 -30.48
C LYS A 150 -12.68 -26.19 -30.14
N VAL A 151 -12.64 -25.05 -29.49
CA VAL A 151 -13.81 -24.22 -29.14
C VAL A 151 -13.68 -22.85 -29.79
N SER A 152 -14.73 -22.37 -30.44
CA SER A 152 -14.84 -21.02 -31.02
C SER A 152 -16.21 -20.42 -30.74
N ASP A 153 -16.39 -19.15 -31.11
CA ASP A 153 -17.66 -18.43 -31.00
C ASP A 153 -18.15 -18.28 -29.55
N LEU A 154 -17.21 -18.08 -28.61
CA LEU A 154 -17.52 -17.74 -27.23
C LEU A 154 -18.29 -16.41 -27.18
N PRO A 155 -19.45 -16.33 -26.50
CA PRO A 155 -20.22 -15.10 -26.35
C PRO A 155 -19.37 -13.93 -25.84
N GLY A 156 -19.39 -12.80 -26.56
CA GLY A 156 -18.65 -11.59 -26.18
C GLY A 156 -17.14 -11.63 -26.46
N VAL A 157 -16.61 -12.73 -27.01
CA VAL A 157 -15.23 -12.88 -27.49
C VAL A 157 -15.21 -12.72 -29.01
N SER A 158 -14.06 -12.35 -29.60
CA SER A 158 -13.92 -12.28 -31.06
C SER A 158 -14.25 -13.62 -31.72
N SER A 159 -15.01 -13.61 -32.81
CA SER A 159 -15.33 -14.81 -33.59
C SER A 159 -14.12 -15.41 -34.31
N THR A 160 -13.03 -14.66 -34.45
CA THR A 160 -11.77 -15.18 -35.01
C THR A 160 -10.93 -15.96 -34.00
N ASP A 161 -11.24 -15.83 -32.70
CA ASP A 161 -10.53 -16.54 -31.66
C ASP A 161 -11.03 -17.98 -31.56
N ALA A 162 -10.08 -18.90 -31.39
CA ALA A 162 -10.36 -20.29 -31.08
C ALA A 162 -9.37 -20.81 -30.04
N PHE A 163 -9.86 -21.73 -29.23
CA PHE A 163 -9.15 -22.28 -28.09
C PHE A 163 -9.10 -23.80 -28.21
N ILE A 164 -8.04 -24.41 -27.72
CA ILE A 164 -7.82 -25.86 -27.82
C ILE A 164 -7.65 -26.39 -26.40
N THR A 165 -8.38 -27.47 -26.09
CA THR A 165 -8.28 -28.12 -24.78
C THR A 165 -6.92 -28.77 -24.56
N ASN A 166 -6.44 -28.70 -23.31
CA ASN A 166 -5.30 -29.45 -22.80
C ASN A 166 -5.71 -30.88 -22.36
N GLU A 167 -4.80 -31.61 -21.74
CA GLU A 167 -5.02 -33.01 -21.30
C GLU A 167 -6.17 -33.15 -20.28
N GLU A 168 -6.45 -32.10 -19.50
CA GLU A 168 -7.56 -32.04 -18.54
C GLU A 168 -8.91 -31.66 -19.18
N GLY A 169 -8.95 -31.44 -20.50
CA GLY A 169 -10.16 -31.00 -21.20
C GLY A 169 -10.44 -29.51 -21.01
N GLN A 170 -9.41 -28.71 -20.71
CA GLN A 170 -9.54 -27.31 -20.31
C GLN A 170 -8.79 -26.37 -21.25
N PHE A 171 -9.24 -25.12 -21.32
CA PHE A 171 -8.52 -24.05 -22.02
C PHE A 171 -8.64 -22.73 -21.26
N LYS A 172 -7.70 -21.83 -21.46
CA LYS A 172 -7.71 -20.48 -20.87
C LYS A 172 -8.12 -19.44 -21.90
N VAL A 173 -8.98 -18.52 -21.49
CA VAL A 173 -9.24 -17.26 -22.20
C VAL A 173 -8.51 -16.14 -21.45
N THR A 174 -7.61 -15.44 -22.13
CA THR A 174 -6.80 -14.38 -21.54
C THR A 174 -7.59 -13.08 -21.37
N TRP A 175 -7.16 -12.23 -20.43
CA TRP A 175 -7.88 -11.03 -20.02
C TRP A 175 -8.20 -10.07 -21.18
N ASP A 176 -7.32 -9.97 -22.17
CA ASP A 176 -7.42 -9.11 -23.35
C ASP A 176 -8.51 -9.56 -24.33
N LYS A 177 -8.91 -10.83 -24.25
CA LYS A 177 -9.96 -11.43 -25.09
C LYS A 177 -11.33 -11.48 -24.42
N LEU A 178 -11.38 -11.33 -23.09
CA LEU A 178 -12.63 -11.35 -22.34
C LEU A 178 -13.47 -10.11 -22.66
N PRO A 179 -14.81 -10.23 -22.65
CA PRO A 179 -15.69 -9.08 -22.81
C PRO A 179 -15.46 -8.03 -21.72
N ASP A 180 -15.71 -6.76 -22.05
CA ASP A 180 -15.60 -5.64 -21.10
C ASP A 180 -16.98 -5.03 -20.85
N ASN A 181 -17.47 -5.19 -19.62
CA ASN A 181 -18.77 -4.67 -19.17
C ASN A 181 -19.95 -4.96 -20.11
N LYS A 182 -19.94 -6.14 -20.75
CA LYS A 182 -21.05 -6.60 -21.59
C LYS A 182 -22.21 -7.13 -20.76
N GLY A 183 -23.43 -6.97 -21.27
CA GLY A 183 -24.64 -7.50 -20.62
C GLY A 183 -24.67 -9.03 -20.63
N LEU A 184 -25.41 -9.63 -19.70
CA LEU A 184 -25.48 -11.10 -19.57
C LEU A 184 -25.93 -11.79 -20.87
N SER A 185 -26.85 -11.19 -21.62
CA SER A 185 -27.34 -11.74 -22.90
C SER A 185 -26.28 -11.77 -24.00
N GLU A 186 -25.26 -10.92 -23.93
CA GLU A 186 -24.13 -10.90 -24.87
C GLU A 186 -23.04 -11.90 -24.47
N ARG A 187 -23.11 -12.43 -23.26
CA ARG A 187 -22.07 -13.25 -22.62
C ARG A 187 -22.53 -14.66 -22.28
N LYS A 188 -23.80 -14.99 -22.53
CA LYS A 188 -24.36 -16.32 -22.27
C LYS A 188 -24.93 -16.91 -23.55
N GLY A 189 -24.59 -18.15 -23.85
CA GLY A 189 -25.11 -18.82 -25.04
C GLY A 189 -24.46 -20.16 -25.33
N SER A 190 -24.69 -20.63 -26.56
CA SER A 190 -24.00 -21.80 -27.13
C SER A 190 -22.72 -21.36 -27.84
N VAL A 191 -21.80 -22.30 -27.98
CA VAL A 191 -20.52 -22.15 -28.70
C VAL A 191 -20.36 -23.22 -29.76
N THR A 192 -19.36 -23.06 -30.63
CA THR A 192 -18.98 -24.08 -31.60
C THR A 192 -17.90 -24.97 -31.00
N VAL A 193 -18.15 -26.27 -30.94
CA VAL A 193 -17.18 -27.28 -30.51
C VAL A 193 -16.79 -28.13 -31.72
N THR A 194 -15.49 -28.25 -31.99
CA THR A 194 -14.96 -29.09 -33.07
C THR A 194 -14.20 -30.27 -32.49
N VAL A 195 -14.65 -31.49 -32.79
CA VAL A 195 -14.00 -32.75 -32.38
C VAL A 195 -13.68 -33.54 -33.65
N ASP A 196 -12.42 -33.92 -33.84
CA ASP A 196 -11.95 -34.67 -35.01
C ASP A 196 -12.40 -34.08 -36.36
N GLY A 197 -12.45 -32.74 -36.43
CA GLY A 197 -12.87 -31.99 -37.63
C GLY A 197 -14.39 -31.82 -37.81
N THR A 198 -15.21 -32.46 -36.97
CA THR A 198 -16.67 -32.28 -36.98
C THR A 198 -17.10 -31.16 -36.06
N GLN A 199 -17.85 -30.19 -36.58
CA GLN A 199 -18.38 -29.06 -35.81
C GLN A 199 -19.77 -29.35 -35.26
N GLU A 200 -19.99 -28.99 -34.00
CA GLU A 200 -21.28 -29.10 -33.32
C GLU A 200 -21.57 -27.86 -32.47
N THR A 201 -22.86 -27.55 -32.30
CA THR A 201 -23.32 -26.51 -31.38
C THR A 201 -23.43 -27.07 -29.96
N SER A 202 -22.80 -26.41 -28.98
CA SER A 202 -22.87 -26.79 -27.58
C SER A 202 -24.25 -26.51 -26.95
N ALA A 203 -24.44 -27.01 -25.73
CA ALA A 203 -25.46 -26.50 -24.82
C ALA A 203 -25.38 -24.97 -24.65
N GLY A 204 -26.53 -24.34 -24.41
CA GLY A 204 -26.66 -22.87 -24.30
C GLY A 204 -26.28 -22.29 -22.93
N ASN A 205 -25.54 -23.08 -22.13
CA ASN A 205 -25.18 -22.80 -20.75
C ASN A 205 -23.76 -22.25 -20.59
N THR A 206 -23.08 -21.91 -21.68
CA THR A 206 -21.77 -21.26 -21.61
C THR A 206 -21.96 -19.82 -21.12
N LEU A 207 -21.32 -19.48 -20.02
CA LEU A 207 -21.17 -18.10 -19.54
C LEU A 207 -19.73 -17.67 -19.80
N VAL A 208 -19.54 -16.51 -20.42
CA VAL A 208 -18.24 -15.86 -20.53
C VAL A 208 -18.20 -14.70 -19.53
N PRO A 209 -17.39 -14.78 -18.46
CA PRO A 209 -17.26 -13.67 -17.52
C PRO A 209 -16.70 -12.43 -18.19
N ASN A 210 -17.10 -11.23 -17.74
CA ASN A 210 -16.36 -10.03 -18.10
C ASN A 210 -14.94 -10.08 -17.52
N ARG A 211 -14.00 -9.40 -18.16
CA ARG A 211 -12.73 -9.07 -17.53
C ARG A 211 -12.98 -8.25 -16.26
N ILE A 212 -12.11 -8.42 -15.28
CA ILE A 212 -12.09 -7.58 -14.09
C ILE A 212 -11.22 -6.37 -14.37
N ASN A 213 -11.77 -5.16 -14.24
CA ASN A 213 -10.98 -3.93 -14.30
C ASN A 213 -10.52 -3.58 -12.88
N VAL A 214 -9.30 -3.07 -12.71
CA VAL A 214 -8.78 -2.64 -11.40
C VAL A 214 -8.43 -1.15 -11.47
N ARG A 215 -8.68 -0.43 -10.38
CA ARG A 215 -8.19 0.94 -10.20
C ARG A 215 -7.66 1.14 -8.79
N ALA A 216 -6.84 2.16 -8.60
CA ALA A 216 -6.59 2.68 -7.26
C ALA A 216 -7.13 4.11 -7.15
N ILE A 217 -7.42 4.51 -5.91
CA ILE A 217 -8.01 5.80 -5.57
C ILE A 217 -7.16 6.41 -4.47
N ILE A 218 -6.80 7.69 -4.63
CA ILE A 218 -6.15 8.44 -3.56
C ILE A 218 -7.20 8.73 -2.49
N THR A 219 -6.95 8.26 -1.28
CA THR A 219 -7.86 8.45 -0.13
C THR A 219 -7.40 9.57 0.79
N SER A 220 -6.11 9.88 0.80
CA SER A 220 -5.55 11.02 1.54
C SER A 220 -4.15 11.36 1.04
N ALA A 221 -3.80 12.64 0.99
CA ALA A 221 -2.44 13.06 0.79
C ALA A 221 -2.11 14.31 1.61
N TYR A 222 -0.89 14.40 2.14
CA TYR A 222 -0.43 15.53 2.96
C TYR A 222 1.09 15.62 3.03
N LEU A 223 1.61 16.84 3.19
CA LEU A 223 3.05 17.04 3.41
C LEU A 223 3.43 16.57 4.81
N SER A 224 4.48 15.76 4.89
CA SER A 224 4.92 15.18 6.15
C SER A 224 6.43 15.05 6.24
N TYR A 225 6.85 14.50 7.37
CA TYR A 225 8.23 14.31 7.76
C TYR A 225 8.41 12.93 8.38
N PHE A 226 9.54 12.27 8.12
CA PHE A 226 9.93 11.04 8.81
C PHE A 226 10.42 11.39 10.21
N SER A 227 9.94 10.73 11.26
CA SER A 227 10.34 10.99 12.66
C SER A 227 11.82 10.70 12.95
N THR A 228 12.72 11.53 12.43
CA THR A 228 14.17 11.48 12.66
C THR A 228 14.63 12.73 13.40
N THR A 229 15.81 12.70 13.99
CA THR A 229 16.47 13.88 14.56
C THR A 229 17.51 14.48 13.61
N LEU A 230 17.79 13.80 12.48
CA LEU A 230 18.77 14.21 11.48
C LEU A 230 18.38 15.54 10.82
N ILE A 231 19.30 16.51 10.85
CA ILE A 231 19.12 17.85 10.30
C ILE A 231 18.87 17.86 8.79
N ASP A 232 19.46 16.93 8.06
CA ASP A 232 19.56 16.87 6.60
C ASP A 232 18.59 15.85 5.96
N SER A 233 17.63 15.35 6.74
CA SER A 233 16.60 14.43 6.27
C SER A 233 15.68 15.04 5.21
N TYR A 234 15.20 14.23 4.27
CA TYR A 234 14.30 14.70 3.21
C TYR A 234 12.90 15.03 3.74
N ARG A 235 12.25 16.04 3.14
CA ARG A 235 10.81 16.31 3.34
C ARG A 235 10.02 15.59 2.25
N ILE A 236 8.84 15.11 2.62
CA ILE A 236 8.07 14.19 1.77
C ILE A 236 6.60 14.61 1.65
N LEU A 237 5.98 14.17 0.57
CA LEU A 237 4.54 14.05 0.43
C LEU A 237 4.15 12.60 0.77
N ARG A 238 3.24 12.40 1.71
CA ARG A 238 2.63 11.09 1.97
C ARG A 238 1.33 10.99 1.19
N VAL A 239 1.16 9.90 0.45
CA VAL A 239 -0.06 9.59 -0.31
C VAL A 239 -0.58 8.23 0.15
N THR A 240 -1.84 8.18 0.57
CA THR A 240 -2.57 6.96 0.93
C THR A 240 -3.55 6.63 -0.18
N TYR A 241 -3.68 5.35 -0.50
CA TYR A 241 -4.55 4.87 -1.56
C TYR A 241 -5.26 3.58 -1.17
N SER A 242 -6.33 3.27 -1.88
CA SER A 242 -7.04 1.98 -1.84
C SER A 242 -7.25 1.46 -3.25
N PHE A 243 -7.44 0.15 -3.39
CA PHE A 243 -7.80 -0.46 -4.65
C PHE A 243 -9.28 -0.81 -4.70
N GLU A 244 -9.83 -0.73 -5.89
CA GLU A 244 -11.15 -1.22 -6.24
C GLU A 244 -11.05 -2.07 -7.49
N ARG A 245 -12.01 -2.99 -7.64
CA ARG A 245 -12.17 -3.79 -8.84
C ARG A 245 -13.59 -3.64 -9.37
N GLN A 246 -13.75 -3.78 -10.68
CA GLN A 246 -15.04 -3.76 -11.33
C GLN A 246 -15.46 -5.18 -11.68
N VAL A 247 -16.61 -5.60 -11.18
CA VAL A 247 -17.24 -6.90 -11.47
C VAL A 247 -18.54 -6.64 -12.19
N ASP A 248 -18.64 -7.05 -13.45
CA ASP A 248 -19.85 -6.89 -14.28
C ASP A 248 -20.43 -5.46 -14.29
N GLY A 249 -19.56 -4.45 -14.38
CA GLY A 249 -19.94 -3.03 -14.44
C GLY A 249 -19.91 -2.30 -13.10
N GLU A 250 -19.95 -3.02 -11.98
CA GLU A 250 -20.02 -2.42 -10.65
C GLU A 250 -18.64 -2.38 -9.98
N TRP A 251 -18.26 -1.20 -9.48
CA TRP A 251 -17.02 -1.02 -8.72
C TRP A 251 -17.23 -1.37 -7.25
N ASP A 252 -16.36 -2.23 -6.72
CA ASP A 252 -16.35 -2.59 -5.30
C ASP A 252 -14.92 -2.60 -4.76
N LYS A 253 -14.79 -2.59 -3.43
CA LYS A 253 -13.52 -2.72 -2.73
C LYS A 253 -12.77 -3.97 -3.19
N TYR A 254 -11.45 -3.82 -3.30
CA TYR A 254 -10.61 -4.95 -3.61
C TYR A 254 -10.69 -6.02 -2.49
N PRO A 255 -10.98 -7.30 -2.80
CA PRO A 255 -11.17 -8.33 -1.79
C PRO A 255 -9.94 -8.57 -0.93
N THR A 256 -10.13 -8.70 0.38
CA THR A 256 -9.03 -8.98 1.34
C THR A 256 -8.48 -10.39 1.25
N SER A 257 -9.26 -11.34 0.70
CA SER A 257 -8.84 -12.73 0.46
C SER A 257 -7.87 -12.87 -0.72
N ILE A 258 -7.74 -11.83 -1.55
CA ILE A 258 -6.76 -11.76 -2.63
C ILE A 258 -5.59 -10.94 -2.11
N ALA A 259 -4.37 -11.48 -2.22
CA ALA A 259 -3.17 -10.71 -1.90
C ALA A 259 -3.16 -9.45 -2.76
N THR A 260 -3.21 -8.30 -2.10
CA THR A 260 -3.46 -7.01 -2.69
C THR A 260 -2.19 -6.48 -3.35
N PRO A 261 -2.29 -5.74 -4.48
CA PRO A 261 -1.12 -5.22 -5.21
C PRO A 261 -0.36 -4.09 -4.47
N TYR A 262 -0.65 -3.91 -3.20
CA TYR A 262 -0.22 -2.87 -2.27
C TYR A 262 1.26 -2.49 -2.33
N SER A 263 2.17 -3.47 -2.34
CA SER A 263 3.62 -3.23 -2.36
C SER A 263 4.18 -2.72 -3.70
N ASN A 264 3.34 -2.60 -4.73
CA ASN A 264 3.77 -2.36 -6.12
C ASN A 264 3.36 -1.01 -6.70
N MET A 265 2.72 -0.13 -5.92
CA MET A 265 2.44 1.21 -6.42
C MET A 265 3.75 1.94 -6.69
N LYS A 266 3.89 2.42 -7.93
CA LYS A 266 5.01 3.21 -8.42
C LYS A 266 4.55 4.65 -8.62
N SER A 267 5.51 5.57 -8.62
CA SER A 267 5.28 6.97 -8.96
C SER A 267 6.24 7.39 -10.08
N ALA A 268 5.81 8.36 -10.87
CA ALA A 268 6.60 9.00 -11.92
C ALA A 268 6.15 10.45 -12.07
N ARG A 269 7.00 11.29 -12.67
CA ARG A 269 6.62 12.66 -13.03
C ARG A 269 5.69 12.62 -14.23
N ILE A 270 4.68 13.49 -14.26
CA ILE A 270 3.87 13.72 -15.46
C ILE A 270 4.59 14.71 -16.38
N LYS A 271 4.64 14.42 -17.69
CA LYS A 271 5.24 15.34 -18.67
C LYS A 271 4.28 16.49 -19.01
N ASP A 272 3.02 16.16 -19.21
CA ASP A 272 1.95 17.12 -19.49
C ASP A 272 0.73 16.85 -18.58
N ILE A 273 0.40 17.84 -17.75
CA ILE A 273 -0.74 17.77 -16.83
C ILE A 273 -2.10 17.77 -17.55
N ASN A 274 -2.17 18.18 -18.80
CA ASN A 274 -3.42 18.22 -19.56
C ASN A 274 -3.73 16.91 -20.30
N LEU A 275 -2.75 16.01 -20.43
CA LEU A 275 -2.92 14.71 -21.11
C LEU A 275 -3.25 13.58 -20.12
N PRO A 276 -3.95 12.51 -20.52
CA PRO A 276 -4.20 11.34 -19.66
C PRO A 276 -2.93 10.73 -19.07
N VAL A 277 -3.07 10.01 -17.95
CA VAL A 277 -1.95 9.26 -17.38
C VAL A 277 -1.82 7.93 -18.10
N ASN A 278 -0.69 7.73 -18.78
CA ASN A 278 -0.32 6.50 -19.50
C ASN A 278 1.20 6.45 -19.67
N GLU A 279 1.72 5.32 -20.16
CA GLU A 279 3.17 5.10 -20.36
C GLU A 279 3.87 6.24 -21.13
N GLY A 280 3.24 6.80 -22.16
CA GLY A 280 3.82 7.86 -22.99
C GLY A 280 3.99 9.20 -22.25
N ASN A 281 3.09 9.50 -21.30
CA ASN A 281 3.06 10.76 -20.56
C ASN A 281 3.82 10.70 -19.22
N LEU A 282 4.54 9.62 -18.94
CA LEU A 282 5.34 9.48 -17.71
C LEU A 282 6.83 9.69 -17.97
N ASP A 283 7.48 10.44 -17.08
CA ASP A 283 8.92 10.43 -16.91
C ASP A 283 9.28 9.64 -15.65
N LYS A 284 9.68 8.39 -15.87
CA LYS A 284 10.10 7.45 -14.82
C LYS A 284 11.53 7.71 -14.32
N GLY A 285 12.31 8.50 -15.05
CA GLY A 285 13.68 8.88 -14.67
C GLY A 285 13.71 10.08 -13.72
N GLN A 286 12.69 10.95 -13.80
CA GLN A 286 12.62 12.20 -13.05
C GLN A 286 11.51 12.27 -11.98
N LEU A 287 11.25 11.25 -11.15
CA LEU A 287 10.86 11.51 -9.74
C LEU A 287 10.80 10.31 -8.80
N VAL A 288 10.64 10.64 -7.53
CA VAL A 288 11.48 10.19 -6.42
C VAL A 288 10.72 9.30 -5.44
N ARG A 289 10.75 8.00 -5.72
CA ARG A 289 10.36 6.97 -4.76
C ARG A 289 11.43 6.90 -3.65
N TYR A 290 11.05 7.18 -2.40
CA TYR A 290 11.92 6.90 -1.26
C TYR A 290 11.60 5.54 -0.64
N THR A 291 10.33 5.25 -0.36
CA THR A 291 9.86 3.97 0.21
C THR A 291 8.33 3.98 0.34
N GLY A 292 7.71 2.83 0.58
CA GLY A 292 6.26 2.69 0.82
C GLY A 292 5.90 1.39 1.53
N GLY A 293 4.76 1.42 2.21
CA GLY A 293 4.11 0.23 2.78
C GLY A 293 2.87 -0.12 1.97
N ASP A 294 2.04 -1.03 2.48
CA ASP A 294 1.01 -1.64 1.64
C ASP A 294 -0.02 -0.61 1.09
N SER A 295 -0.49 0.34 1.89
CA SER A 295 -1.54 1.29 1.49
C SER A 295 -1.07 2.74 1.31
N TYR A 296 0.24 2.99 1.23
CA TYR A 296 0.77 4.35 1.12
C TYR A 296 2.15 4.45 0.47
N LEU A 297 2.44 5.63 -0.09
CA LEU A 297 3.72 6.02 -0.67
C LEU A 297 4.28 7.30 -0.04
N TYR A 298 5.61 7.38 -0.01
CA TYR A 298 6.34 8.59 0.29
C TYR A 298 7.10 9.09 -0.94
N ILE A 299 6.83 10.33 -1.32
CA ILE A 299 7.47 11.02 -2.45
C ILE A 299 8.36 12.13 -1.90
N ILE A 300 9.64 12.14 -2.25
CA ILE A 300 10.53 13.24 -1.86
C ILE A 300 10.11 14.49 -2.61
N ARG A 301 9.98 15.59 -1.86
CA ARG A 301 9.69 16.91 -2.43
C ARG A 301 10.89 17.42 -3.23
N PRO A 302 10.70 18.11 -4.36
CA PRO A 302 11.79 18.81 -5.05
C PRO A 302 12.50 19.77 -4.11
N LEU A 303 13.83 19.81 -4.17
CA LEU A 303 14.66 20.60 -3.28
C LEU A 303 15.02 21.93 -3.94
N VAL A 304 14.72 23.03 -3.26
CA VAL A 304 15.32 24.31 -3.64
C VAL A 304 16.75 24.35 -3.09
N LEU A 305 17.71 24.37 -4.00
CA LEU A 305 19.12 24.58 -3.67
C LEU A 305 19.42 26.08 -3.54
N THR A 306 20.24 26.42 -2.56
CA THR A 306 20.82 27.77 -2.43
C THR A 306 21.72 28.09 -3.62
N GLY A 307 21.94 29.38 -3.89
CA GLY A 307 22.84 29.81 -4.99
C GLY A 307 24.26 29.22 -4.88
N THR A 308 24.80 29.10 -3.66
CA THR A 308 26.12 28.48 -3.44
C THR A 308 26.10 26.97 -3.68
N GLU A 309 25.05 26.25 -3.27
CA GLU A 309 24.88 24.82 -3.58
C GLU A 309 24.85 24.61 -5.11
N LYS A 310 23.99 25.35 -5.83
CA LYS A 310 23.89 25.25 -7.30
C LYS A 310 25.22 25.49 -8.01
N ALA A 311 25.98 26.49 -7.59
CA ALA A 311 27.27 26.82 -8.19
C ALA A 311 28.37 25.78 -7.96
N ASN A 312 28.18 24.85 -7.01
CA ASN A 312 29.22 23.91 -6.57
C ASN A 312 28.81 22.43 -6.64
N VAL A 313 27.74 22.09 -7.38
CA VAL A 313 27.28 20.71 -7.60
C VAL A 313 28.40 19.77 -8.05
N ALA A 314 29.25 20.21 -9.00
CA ALA A 314 30.35 19.40 -9.54
C ALA A 314 31.59 19.32 -8.62
N LYS A 315 31.66 20.15 -7.57
CA LYS A 315 32.82 20.27 -6.67
C LYS A 315 32.59 19.64 -5.31
N ASN A 316 31.35 19.26 -4.99
CA ASN A 316 30.98 18.74 -3.68
C ASN A 316 30.02 17.56 -3.86
N ASP A 317 30.51 16.35 -3.58
CA ASP A 317 29.75 15.10 -3.76
C ASP A 317 28.42 15.08 -2.99
N THR A 318 28.35 15.73 -1.83
CA THR A 318 27.12 15.76 -1.04
C THR A 318 26.08 16.66 -1.71
N VAL A 319 26.51 17.82 -2.22
CA VAL A 319 25.65 18.69 -3.02
C VAL A 319 25.26 18.01 -4.34
N GLY A 320 26.19 17.29 -4.98
CA GLY A 320 25.92 16.45 -6.16
C GLY A 320 24.81 15.44 -5.94
N LYS A 321 24.74 14.81 -4.76
CA LYS A 321 23.64 13.90 -4.39
C LYS A 321 22.30 14.63 -4.23
N LEU A 322 22.31 15.86 -3.70
CA LEU A 322 21.09 16.67 -3.54
C LEU A 322 20.56 17.17 -4.89
N ALA A 323 21.44 17.48 -5.84
CA ALA A 323 21.08 17.99 -7.17
C ALA A 323 20.20 17.02 -7.97
N LYS A 324 20.25 15.72 -7.68
CA LYS A 324 19.31 14.72 -8.22
C LYS A 324 17.84 15.08 -7.95
N TYR A 325 17.57 15.80 -6.86
CA TYR A 325 16.24 16.18 -6.43
C TYR A 325 16.00 17.68 -6.59
N GLU A 326 16.86 18.41 -7.28
CA GLU A 326 16.71 19.84 -7.47
C GLU A 326 15.37 20.17 -8.14
N TRP A 327 14.71 21.20 -7.60
CA TRP A 327 13.55 21.78 -8.24
C TRP A 327 13.96 22.59 -9.47
N ASP A 328 13.42 22.21 -10.62
CA ASP A 328 13.69 22.82 -11.93
C ASP A 328 12.90 24.12 -12.18
N GLN A 329 12.26 24.66 -11.15
CA GLN A 329 11.41 25.87 -11.21
C GLN A 329 10.13 25.70 -12.02
N THR A 330 9.71 24.46 -12.27
CA THR A 330 8.41 24.16 -12.87
C THR A 330 7.53 23.41 -11.87
N ASP A 331 6.22 23.61 -11.99
CA ASP A 331 5.28 22.87 -11.15
C ASP A 331 5.50 21.37 -11.35
N ASN A 332 5.59 20.67 -10.24
CA ASN A 332 5.94 19.27 -10.25
C ASN A 332 4.73 18.42 -9.90
N TYR A 333 4.31 17.54 -10.81
CA TYR A 333 3.16 16.66 -10.57
C TYR A 333 3.57 15.20 -10.69
N ALA A 334 3.19 14.42 -9.68
CA ALA A 334 3.36 12.98 -9.67
C ALA A 334 2.10 12.28 -10.17
N ALA A 335 2.31 11.20 -10.90
CA ALA A 335 1.31 10.23 -11.30
C ALA A 335 1.67 8.86 -10.73
N PHE A 336 0.65 7.99 -10.62
CA PHE A 336 0.78 6.67 -9.99
C PHE A 336 0.39 5.56 -10.95
N TYR A 337 1.12 4.46 -10.87
CA TYR A 337 0.84 3.28 -11.67
C TYR A 337 1.27 2.02 -10.93
N PHE A 338 0.61 0.90 -11.21
CA PHE A 338 0.95 -0.39 -10.65
C PHE A 338 0.61 -1.50 -11.65
N GLY A 339 1.01 -2.70 -11.29
CA GLY A 339 0.99 -3.83 -12.20
C GLY A 339 2.12 -3.76 -13.21
N ASP A 340 2.27 -4.85 -13.94
CA ASP A 340 3.23 -4.96 -15.03
C ASP A 340 2.66 -5.72 -16.24
N GLY A 341 1.37 -6.08 -16.16
CA GLY A 341 0.71 -6.88 -17.18
C GLY A 341 1.08 -8.37 -17.13
N THR A 342 1.67 -8.85 -16.03
CA THR A 342 2.14 -10.22 -15.88
C THR A 342 1.76 -10.87 -14.54
N GLY A 343 1.83 -12.21 -14.54
CA GLY A 343 1.24 -13.17 -13.60
C GLY A 343 1.55 -13.07 -12.11
N SER A 344 2.30 -12.08 -11.61
CA SER A 344 2.76 -12.05 -10.22
C SER A 344 2.08 -11.03 -9.31
N TYR A 345 1.27 -10.12 -9.85
CA TYR A 345 0.87 -8.90 -9.12
C TYR A 345 -0.60 -8.79 -8.75
N ASN A 346 -1.40 -9.82 -9.03
CA ASN A 346 -2.86 -9.81 -8.83
C ASN A 346 -3.52 -8.55 -9.41
N ASP A 347 -2.99 -8.04 -10.52
CA ASP A 347 -3.47 -6.86 -11.24
C ASP A 347 -4.45 -7.25 -12.35
N TYR A 348 -4.90 -8.51 -12.36
CA TYR A 348 -5.71 -9.11 -13.40
C TYR A 348 -5.08 -8.97 -14.79
N GLY A 349 -3.74 -9.09 -14.86
CA GLY A 349 -2.97 -9.04 -16.09
C GLY A 349 -2.84 -7.65 -16.70
N GLN A 350 -3.09 -6.58 -15.92
CA GLN A 350 -3.13 -5.21 -16.41
C GLN A 350 -2.04 -4.33 -15.82
N THR A 351 -1.48 -3.44 -16.63
CA THR A 351 -0.79 -2.26 -16.10
C THR A 351 -1.80 -1.14 -15.91
N ILE A 352 -1.99 -0.71 -14.68
CA ILE A 352 -2.99 0.29 -14.31
C ILE A 352 -2.33 1.64 -14.04
N TYR A 353 -2.90 2.67 -14.66
CA TYR A 353 -2.50 4.06 -14.48
C TYR A 353 -3.61 4.83 -13.77
N LEU A 354 -3.31 5.39 -12.60
CA LEU A 354 -4.23 6.29 -11.92
C LEU A 354 -4.33 7.58 -12.72
N GLN A 355 -5.55 7.95 -13.08
CA GLN A 355 -5.79 9.21 -13.78
C GLN A 355 -5.60 10.43 -12.88
N ASP A 356 -5.68 10.23 -11.56
CA ASP A 356 -5.35 11.25 -10.56
C ASP A 356 -3.86 11.59 -10.56
N LYS A 357 -3.59 12.89 -10.53
CA LYS A 357 -2.27 13.51 -10.48
C LYS A 357 -2.18 14.34 -9.21
N ILE A 358 -1.01 14.41 -8.60
CA ILE A 358 -0.82 15.20 -7.39
C ILE A 358 0.34 16.17 -7.53
N HIS A 359 0.11 17.43 -7.19
CA HIS A 359 1.18 18.41 -7.08
C HIS A 359 2.14 18.01 -5.95
N VAL A 360 3.44 17.96 -6.23
CA VAL A 360 4.49 17.67 -5.25
C VAL A 360 5.30 18.95 -5.05
N PRO A 361 4.90 19.80 -4.09
CA PRO A 361 5.49 21.12 -3.92
C PRO A 361 6.95 21.01 -3.50
N GLU A 362 7.77 21.90 -4.04
CA GLU A 362 9.16 22.10 -3.68
C GLU A 362 9.33 22.49 -2.21
N VAL A 363 10.51 22.25 -1.65
CA VAL A 363 10.86 22.59 -0.27
C VAL A 363 12.09 23.50 -0.21
N TYR A 364 11.95 24.59 0.55
CA TYR A 364 12.96 25.61 0.72
C TYR A 364 13.94 25.29 1.85
N PRO A 365 15.22 25.69 1.73
CA PRO A 365 16.20 25.48 2.78
C PRO A 365 15.89 26.34 4.01
N ALA A 366 16.25 25.83 5.20
CA ALA A 366 16.29 26.61 6.42
C ALA A 366 17.20 27.85 6.26
N PRO A 367 16.96 28.93 7.04
CA PRO A 367 17.74 30.16 6.95
C PRO A 367 19.22 29.93 7.29
N SER A 368 20.04 30.90 6.89
CA SER A 368 21.47 30.93 7.24
C SER A 368 21.72 31.96 8.35
N PHE A 369 22.95 32.02 8.86
CA PHE A 369 23.33 33.13 9.74
C PHE A 369 23.24 34.47 9.02
N LYS A 370 22.87 35.51 9.76
CA LYS A 370 22.88 36.89 9.27
C LYS A 370 24.32 37.29 9.00
N GLU A 371 24.57 37.86 7.82
CA GLU A 371 25.91 38.24 7.38
C GLU A 371 26.59 39.16 8.41
N ASN A 372 27.88 38.92 8.68
CA ASN A 372 28.71 39.73 9.57
C ASN A 372 28.19 39.86 11.02
N SER A 373 27.34 38.93 11.48
CA SER A 373 26.68 38.99 12.81
C SER A 373 27.09 37.88 13.78
N VAL A 374 27.98 36.97 13.38
CA VAL A 374 28.34 35.78 14.17
C VAL A 374 29.73 35.96 14.77
N PHE A 375 29.83 35.65 16.05
CA PHE A 375 31.03 35.81 16.85
C PHE A 375 31.27 34.57 17.70
N ILE A 376 32.48 34.48 18.27
CA ILE A 376 32.81 33.50 19.29
C ILE A 376 33.30 34.19 20.56
N GLU A 377 32.97 33.61 21.70
CA GLU A 377 33.50 33.96 23.02
C GLU A 377 34.28 32.75 23.55
N ILE A 378 35.46 32.98 24.14
CA ILE A 378 36.26 31.92 24.76
C ILE A 378 36.47 32.29 26.23
N LYS A 379 35.79 31.58 27.14
CA LYS A 379 35.92 31.78 28.59
C LYS A 379 36.24 30.45 29.26
N GLN A 380 37.31 30.42 30.04
CA GLN A 380 37.77 29.23 30.77
C GLN A 380 37.87 27.96 29.89
N GLY A 381 38.32 28.12 28.63
CA GLY A 381 38.44 27.02 27.67
C GLY A 381 37.13 26.59 26.98
N ILE A 382 35.99 27.17 27.34
CA ILE A 382 34.71 26.93 26.67
C ILE A 382 34.54 27.94 25.55
N THR A 383 34.37 27.44 24.33
CA THR A 383 34.04 28.27 23.16
C THR A 383 32.53 28.35 23.00
N THR A 384 31.99 29.55 22.92
CA THR A 384 30.56 29.80 22.72
C THR A 384 30.37 30.61 21.45
N MET A 385 29.63 30.06 20.48
CA MET A 385 29.23 30.79 19.28
C MET A 385 27.93 31.53 19.54
N TRP A 386 27.83 32.79 19.11
CA TRP A 386 26.63 33.59 19.28
C TRP A 386 26.48 34.56 18.10
N GLY A 387 25.24 34.93 17.80
CA GLY A 387 24.96 35.81 16.67
C GLY A 387 23.49 35.82 16.28
N GLU A 388 23.21 36.33 15.08
CA GLU A 388 21.85 36.42 14.54
C GLU A 388 21.62 35.46 13.35
N ILE A 389 20.40 34.98 13.20
CA ILE A 389 19.89 34.25 12.05
C ILE A 389 19.30 35.26 11.06
N ASP A 390 19.45 35.02 9.75
CA ASP A 390 18.82 35.83 8.72
C ASP A 390 17.31 35.54 8.61
N THR A 391 16.54 36.04 9.57
CA THR A 391 15.08 35.88 9.59
C THR A 391 14.35 36.86 8.67
N ASP A 392 15.04 37.90 8.21
CA ASP A 392 14.45 38.96 7.36
C ASP A 392 14.13 38.44 5.95
N ASN A 393 14.84 37.38 5.51
CA ASN A 393 14.71 36.78 4.19
C ASN A 393 14.18 35.34 4.26
N LEU A 394 13.31 35.03 5.24
CA LEU A 394 12.67 33.72 5.30
C LEU A 394 11.79 33.51 4.07
N LEU A 395 12.03 32.38 3.40
CA LEU A 395 11.34 32.00 2.18
C LEU A 395 9.93 31.50 2.48
N ASP A 396 9.06 31.57 1.48
CA ASP A 396 7.71 31.01 1.58
C ASP A 396 7.73 29.50 1.83
N PHE A 397 6.61 28.97 2.32
CA PHE A 397 6.50 27.56 2.68
C PHE A 397 5.10 26.99 2.40
N TYR A 398 4.95 25.69 2.62
CA TYR A 398 3.66 24.98 2.59
C TYR A 398 3.38 24.40 3.96
N LYS A 399 2.13 24.51 4.43
CA LYS A 399 1.69 23.83 5.65
C LYS A 399 1.84 22.32 5.51
N THR A 400 1.94 21.65 6.66
CA THR A 400 2.21 20.22 6.76
C THR A 400 1.25 19.59 7.77
N TYR A 401 1.31 18.26 7.91
CA TYR A 401 0.53 17.51 8.89
C TYR A 401 0.65 18.00 10.34
N ALA A 402 1.64 18.84 10.66
CA ALA A 402 1.78 19.47 11.97
C ALA A 402 0.73 20.55 12.28
N TYR A 403 -0.05 20.98 11.29
CA TYR A 403 -1.11 21.98 11.43
C TYR A 403 -2.46 21.32 11.75
N PRO A 404 -3.45 22.07 12.28
CA PRO A 404 -4.76 21.52 12.62
C PRO A 404 -5.40 20.75 11.47
N THR A 405 -6.16 19.70 11.82
CA THR A 405 -6.75 18.76 10.87
C THR A 405 -7.46 19.45 9.71
N GLY A 406 -6.98 19.20 8.48
CA GLY A 406 -7.67 19.60 7.24
C GLY A 406 -6.96 20.69 6.44
N GLN A 407 -6.07 21.47 7.07
CA GLN A 407 -5.24 22.49 6.36
C GLN A 407 -4.02 21.89 5.67
N ASP A 408 -3.64 20.68 6.06
CA ASP A 408 -2.50 19.93 5.56
C ASP A 408 -2.86 18.94 4.44
N LYS A 409 -4.15 18.61 4.33
CA LYS A 409 -4.67 17.59 3.43
C LYS A 409 -4.92 18.17 2.05
N PHE A 410 -4.30 17.56 1.07
CA PHE A 410 -4.51 17.89 -0.33
C PHE A 410 -5.97 17.68 -0.69
N ILE A 411 -6.47 18.56 -1.55
CA ILE A 411 -7.82 18.51 -2.09
C ILE A 411 -7.76 18.23 -3.58
N LYS A 412 -8.69 17.41 -4.07
CA LYS A 412 -8.91 17.21 -5.49
C LYS A 412 -9.66 18.43 -6.04
N GLU A 413 -9.08 19.13 -7.00
CA GLU A 413 -9.70 20.27 -7.65
C GLU A 413 -10.98 19.82 -8.37
N GLU A 414 -12.08 20.52 -8.11
CA GLU A 414 -13.40 20.19 -8.63
C GLU A 414 -13.41 20.13 -10.17
N GLY A 415 -14.04 19.07 -10.72
CA GLY A 415 -14.10 18.86 -12.16
C GLY A 415 -12.79 18.40 -12.81
N THR A 416 -11.72 18.15 -12.03
CA THR A 416 -10.42 17.70 -12.54
C THR A 416 -9.96 16.40 -11.87
N ASN A 417 -8.83 15.86 -12.35
CA ASN A 417 -8.09 14.78 -11.70
C ASN A 417 -6.81 15.26 -10.99
N VAL A 418 -6.77 16.53 -10.56
CA VAL A 418 -5.57 17.14 -9.99
C VAL A 418 -5.75 17.39 -8.49
N TRP A 419 -4.80 16.91 -7.69
CA TRP A 419 -4.73 17.13 -6.25
C TRP A 419 -3.71 18.23 -5.94
N LYS A 420 -4.11 19.23 -5.14
CA LYS A 420 -3.23 20.33 -4.72
C LYS A 420 -3.31 20.61 -3.23
N HIS A 421 -2.27 21.26 -2.72
CA HIS A 421 -2.26 21.77 -1.34
C HIS A 421 -3.34 22.85 -1.20
N PRO A 422 -4.21 22.78 -0.18
CA PRO A 422 -5.45 23.56 -0.13
C PRO A 422 -5.22 25.08 -0.05
N GLU A 423 -4.17 25.49 0.66
CA GLU A 423 -3.83 26.92 0.83
C GLU A 423 -2.68 27.37 -0.09
N GLY A 424 -2.16 26.47 -0.94
CA GLY A 424 -0.97 26.77 -1.73
C GLY A 424 0.24 27.16 -0.87
N LYS A 425 1.04 28.09 -1.40
CA LYS A 425 2.27 28.61 -0.79
C LYS A 425 1.95 29.84 0.08
N LEU A 426 2.55 29.90 1.27
CA LEU A 426 2.32 30.94 2.28
C LEU A 426 3.62 31.65 2.67
N SER A 427 3.52 32.92 3.04
CA SER A 427 4.65 33.69 3.57
C SER A 427 5.10 33.18 4.94
N ALA A 428 6.37 33.39 5.27
CA ALA A 428 6.94 32.96 6.56
C ALA A 428 6.23 33.55 7.81
N SER A 429 5.47 34.63 7.66
CA SER A 429 4.63 35.20 8.72
C SER A 429 3.52 34.24 9.19
N GLU A 430 3.09 33.32 8.33
CA GLU A 430 2.04 32.33 8.61
C GLU A 430 2.56 31.09 9.35
N LEU A 431 3.86 31.04 9.68
CA LEU A 431 4.43 29.95 10.46
C LEU A 431 3.74 29.85 11.82
N ASN A 432 3.53 28.62 12.28
CA ASN A 432 2.98 28.38 13.60
C ASN A 432 3.83 29.12 14.67
N ALA A 433 3.15 29.73 15.64
CA ALA A 433 3.75 30.63 16.62
C ALA A 433 4.90 30.00 17.43
N ASN A 434 4.97 28.67 17.53
CA ASN A 434 6.02 27.96 18.26
C ASN A 434 7.22 27.51 17.39
N ARG A 435 7.31 27.93 16.13
CA ARG A 435 8.47 27.63 15.27
C ARG A 435 9.69 28.44 15.70
N ALA A 436 10.85 27.80 15.72
CA ALA A 436 12.13 28.43 16.03
C ALA A 436 13.22 27.83 15.13
N VAL A 437 14.31 28.56 14.95
CA VAL A 437 15.49 28.04 14.26
C VAL A 437 16.28 27.19 15.24
N PHE A 438 16.48 25.93 14.89
CA PHE A 438 17.28 24.96 15.62
C PHE A 438 18.68 24.94 15.01
N ILE A 439 19.70 24.99 15.86
CA ILE A 439 21.10 24.92 15.47
C ILE A 439 21.74 23.74 16.18
N GLU A 440 22.36 22.86 15.42
CA GLU A 440 23.11 21.71 15.93
C GLU A 440 24.54 21.77 15.42
N MET A 441 25.50 21.50 16.30
CA MET A 441 26.85 21.13 15.91
C MET A 441 27.08 19.65 16.20
N ARG A 442 27.43 18.89 15.15
CA ARG A 442 27.85 17.49 15.31
C ARG A 442 29.32 17.43 15.63
N THR A 443 29.67 16.78 16.75
CA THR A 443 31.07 16.61 17.14
C THR A 443 31.61 15.29 16.56
N PHE A 444 32.21 15.32 15.37
CA PHE A 444 32.78 14.12 14.73
C PHE A 444 34.26 14.30 14.45
N ILE A 445 35.15 13.78 15.33
CA ILE A 445 36.49 13.25 15.00
C ILE A 445 36.85 12.17 16.07
N ASN A 446 37.13 10.92 15.67
CA ASN A 446 37.77 9.85 16.47
C ASN A 446 36.99 9.11 17.59
N GLY A 447 35.67 8.88 17.46
CA GLY A 447 35.02 7.77 18.17
C GLY A 447 34.43 8.04 19.57
N THR A 448 34.43 9.27 20.07
CA THR A 448 33.57 9.68 21.19
C THR A 448 32.47 10.62 20.69
N GLY A 449 31.22 10.13 20.74
CA GLY A 449 30.06 10.80 20.16
C GLY A 449 29.49 11.94 21.01
N GLY A 450 28.80 12.88 20.34
CA GLY A 450 28.05 13.97 20.97
C GLY A 450 27.39 14.89 19.95
N THR A 451 26.34 15.58 20.38
CA THR A 451 25.81 16.76 19.68
C THR A 451 25.57 17.86 20.69
N VAL A 452 25.96 19.07 20.35
CA VAL A 452 25.54 20.26 21.08
C VAL A 452 24.53 21.00 20.23
N HIS A 453 23.47 21.48 20.85
CA HIS A 453 22.41 22.14 20.14
C HIS A 453 21.86 23.31 20.94
N THR A 454 21.28 24.25 20.22
CA THR A 454 20.56 25.40 20.75
C THR A 454 19.41 25.73 19.81
N GLY A 455 18.69 26.79 20.11
CA GLY A 455 17.78 27.39 19.15
C GLY A 455 17.46 28.83 19.51
N THR A 456 16.75 29.48 18.62
CA THR A 456 16.24 30.83 18.86
C THR A 456 15.03 30.80 19.80
N LYS A 457 14.61 31.99 20.25
CA LYS A 457 13.21 32.18 20.67
C LYS A 457 12.25 31.83 19.52
N PRO A 458 10.94 31.64 19.78
CA PRO A 458 9.99 31.49 18.71
C PRO A 458 10.06 32.65 17.71
N LEU A 459 9.98 32.35 16.41
CA LEU A 459 10.05 33.33 15.33
C LEU A 459 8.95 34.40 15.47
N SER A 460 7.75 33.98 15.90
CA SER A 460 6.63 34.88 16.23
C SER A 460 6.93 35.90 17.33
N LYS A 461 7.98 35.69 18.12
CA LYS A 461 8.43 36.58 19.19
C LYS A 461 9.75 37.30 18.83
N GLY A 462 10.05 37.44 17.54
CA GLY A 462 11.28 38.09 17.06
C GLY A 462 12.53 37.22 17.25
N GLY A 463 12.38 35.90 17.22
CA GLY A 463 13.44 34.93 17.46
C GLY A 463 14.56 34.93 16.43
N LYS A 464 15.48 35.88 16.53
CA LYS A 464 16.63 36.02 15.62
C LYS A 464 17.98 35.67 16.25
N ARG A 465 18.10 35.72 17.57
CA ARG A 465 19.37 35.53 18.29
C ARG A 465 19.56 34.08 18.73
N PHE A 466 20.80 33.62 18.68
CA PHE A 466 21.19 32.31 19.22
C PHE A 466 22.47 32.41 20.05
N LYS A 467 22.65 31.41 20.92
CA LYS A 467 23.87 31.16 21.69
C LYS A 467 24.10 29.64 21.77
N LEU A 468 25.19 29.16 21.16
CA LEU A 468 25.60 27.76 21.12
C LEU A 468 26.88 27.57 21.94
N THR A 469 26.71 27.14 23.18
CA THR A 469 27.83 26.80 24.08
C THR A 469 28.51 25.51 23.61
N SER A 470 29.82 25.39 23.88
CA SER A 470 30.64 24.24 23.49
C SER A 470 30.75 24.06 21.97
N SER A 471 30.89 25.18 21.25
CA SER A 471 31.12 25.22 19.81
C SER A 471 32.60 25.00 19.49
N TYR A 472 32.97 23.77 19.15
CA TYR A 472 34.37 23.42 18.89
C TYR A 472 34.71 23.45 17.40
N PRO A 473 35.92 23.94 17.03
CA PRO A 473 36.44 23.82 15.68
C PRO A 473 36.45 22.38 15.16
N ASN A 474 36.55 22.27 13.85
CA ASN A 474 36.55 21.05 13.06
C ASN A 474 35.24 20.27 13.06
N ASN A 475 34.11 20.97 13.21
CA ASN A 475 32.79 20.37 13.30
C ASN A 475 31.77 21.05 12.39
N TRP A 476 30.80 20.27 11.94
CA TRP A 476 29.71 20.71 11.10
C TRP A 476 28.59 21.34 11.91
N ILE A 477 28.07 22.46 11.40
CA ILE A 477 26.94 23.20 11.95
C ILE A 477 25.77 23.08 10.99
N GLY A 478 24.67 22.54 11.49
CA GLY A 478 23.41 22.44 10.78
C GLY A 478 22.37 23.41 11.32
N LEU A 479 21.50 23.86 10.42
CA LEU A 479 20.36 24.71 10.72
C LEU A 479 19.07 24.05 10.20
N ASP A 480 18.00 24.20 10.98
CA ASP A 480 16.66 23.69 10.69
C ASP A 480 15.61 24.60 11.32
N ILE A 481 14.35 24.51 10.88
CA ILE A 481 13.21 25.13 11.57
C ILE A 481 12.42 24.02 12.25
N ARG A 482 12.29 24.11 13.58
CA ARG A 482 11.64 23.08 14.40
C ARG A 482 10.57 23.66 15.31
N THR A 483 9.66 22.81 15.74
CA THR A 483 8.76 23.10 16.86
C THR A 483 9.57 23.28 18.14
N ARG A 484 9.45 24.46 18.76
CA ARG A 484 9.98 24.77 20.10
C ARG A 484 8.88 24.63 21.14
N ALA A 485 9.12 23.83 22.16
CA ALA A 485 8.27 23.76 23.34
C ALA A 485 9.08 24.16 24.59
N GLU A 486 8.42 24.83 25.52
CA GLU A 486 9.02 25.34 26.75
C GLU A 486 8.18 24.87 27.93
N SER A 487 8.83 24.18 28.87
CA SER A 487 8.30 23.81 30.18
C SER A 487 9.09 24.53 31.28
N THR A 488 8.63 24.42 32.53
CA THR A 488 9.24 25.08 33.70
C THR A 488 10.76 24.90 33.77
N ASP A 489 11.25 23.72 33.42
CA ASP A 489 12.66 23.35 33.59
C ASP A 489 13.41 23.13 32.27
N LYS A 490 12.72 23.17 31.11
CA LYS A 490 13.34 22.73 29.84
C LYS A 490 12.76 23.38 28.60
N ILE A 491 13.64 23.70 27.66
CA ILE A 491 13.29 24.01 26.27
C ILE A 491 13.61 22.78 25.41
N THR A 492 12.69 22.41 24.51
CA THR A 492 12.84 21.28 23.60
C THR A 492 12.58 21.68 22.15
N TYR A 493 13.28 21.01 21.23
CA TYR A 493 13.13 21.16 19.79
C TYR A 493 12.91 19.77 19.19
N SER A 494 11.70 19.48 18.72
CA SER A 494 11.29 18.09 18.47
C SER A 494 11.18 17.69 17.00
N LEU A 495 10.48 18.48 16.18
CA LEU A 495 10.09 18.07 14.83
C LEU A 495 10.26 19.21 13.82
N SER A 496 10.65 18.87 12.59
CA SER A 496 10.79 19.78 11.45
C SER A 496 9.77 19.43 10.38
N TYR A 497 9.22 20.44 9.71
CA TYR A 497 8.14 20.20 8.76
C TYR A 497 8.22 21.05 7.49
N GLU A 498 8.35 22.37 7.65
CA GLU A 498 8.08 23.31 6.55
C GLU A 498 9.29 23.51 5.65
N TYR A 499 10.49 23.53 6.24
CA TYR A 499 11.76 23.79 5.55
C TYR A 499 12.64 22.54 5.56
N ARG A 500 13.54 22.46 4.58
CA ARG A 500 14.63 21.50 4.55
C ARG A 500 15.74 21.99 5.48
N GLY A 501 15.95 21.29 6.58
CA GLY A 501 17.17 21.46 7.37
C GLY A 501 18.41 21.04 6.57
N ARG A 502 19.56 21.60 6.91
CA ARG A 502 20.82 21.35 6.18
C ARG A 502 22.03 21.60 7.05
N TYR A 503 23.15 20.96 6.70
CA TYR A 503 24.45 21.47 7.09
C TYR A 503 24.75 22.74 6.30
N THR A 504 25.10 23.79 7.03
CA THR A 504 25.29 25.12 6.45
C THR A 504 26.75 25.52 6.49
N TYR A 505 27.44 25.21 7.60
CA TYR A 505 28.81 25.65 7.83
C TYR A 505 29.68 24.57 8.45
N TYR A 506 30.98 24.67 8.23
CA TYR A 506 32.02 23.99 8.99
C TYR A 506 32.80 25.02 9.81
N MET A 507 32.94 24.81 11.11
CA MET A 507 33.77 25.70 11.94
C MET A 507 35.23 25.28 11.81
N LEU A 508 36.09 26.15 11.29
CA LEU A 508 37.51 25.90 11.11
C LEU A 508 38.33 26.80 12.03
N LYS A 509 39.43 26.25 12.57
CA LYS A 509 40.47 27.02 13.27
C LYS A 509 41.79 26.84 12.54
N GLU A 510 42.42 27.94 12.20
CA GLU A 510 43.77 28.00 11.63
C GLU A 510 44.59 28.97 12.48
N GLU A 511 45.66 28.47 13.11
CA GLU A 511 46.43 29.23 14.10
C GLU A 511 45.51 29.82 15.18
N ASP A 512 45.48 31.14 15.33
CA ASP A 512 44.64 31.87 16.29
C ASP A 512 43.36 32.45 15.66
N LYS A 513 43.07 32.13 14.39
CA LYS A 513 41.91 32.63 13.65
C LYS A 513 40.83 31.55 13.51
N TYR A 514 39.60 31.99 13.54
CA TYR A 514 38.41 31.14 13.42
C TYR A 514 37.59 31.55 12.20
N TYR A 515 36.98 30.57 11.55
CA TYR A 515 36.21 30.76 10.34
C TYR A 515 34.95 29.88 10.35
N LEU A 516 33.88 30.39 9.76
CA LEU A 516 32.84 29.55 9.19
C LEU A 516 33.15 29.33 7.72
N VAL A 517 33.27 28.07 7.32
CA VAL A 517 33.44 27.67 5.94
C VAL A 517 32.08 27.22 5.42
N ASP A 518 31.66 27.72 4.25
CA ASP A 518 30.38 27.33 3.65
C ASP A 518 30.37 25.83 3.29
N PHE A 519 29.26 25.16 3.57
CA PHE A 519 29.11 23.72 3.32
C PHE A 519 29.30 23.33 1.85
N ALA A 520 28.80 24.15 0.92
CA ALA A 520 28.85 23.87 -0.50
C ALA A 520 30.11 24.45 -1.16
N ASP A 521 30.72 25.49 -0.58
CA ASP A 521 31.90 26.16 -1.13
C ASP A 521 33.00 26.38 -0.08
N TRP A 522 33.96 25.46 -0.05
CA TRP A 522 35.07 25.51 0.91
C TRP A 522 36.01 26.71 0.74
N SER A 523 35.95 27.40 -0.41
CA SER A 523 36.71 28.63 -0.63
C SER A 523 36.07 29.85 0.07
N LYS A 524 34.77 29.79 0.35
CA LYS A 524 34.05 30.85 1.08
C LYS A 524 34.27 30.68 2.57
N ARG A 525 35.20 31.50 3.09
CA ARG A 525 35.57 31.56 4.50
C ARG A 525 35.08 32.87 5.10
N ILE A 526 34.18 32.78 6.06
CA ILE A 526 33.63 33.91 6.80
C ILE A 526 34.41 34.00 8.12
N PRO A 527 35.16 35.09 8.38
CA PRO A 527 35.84 35.26 9.66
C PRO A 527 34.86 35.19 10.84
N LEU A 528 35.28 34.54 11.93
CA LEU A 528 34.58 34.52 13.21
C LEU A 528 35.38 35.32 14.24
N PRO A 529 35.08 36.63 14.43
CA PRO A 529 35.78 37.44 15.41
C PRO A 529 35.52 36.97 16.84
N ILE A 530 36.54 37.08 17.68
CA ILE A 530 36.42 36.84 19.11
C ILE A 530 35.83 38.09 19.77
N LYS A 531 34.66 37.97 20.42
CA LYS A 531 33.97 39.03 21.15
C LYS A 531 33.22 38.47 22.35
N ASP A 532 33.21 39.22 23.45
CA ASP A 532 32.37 38.91 24.61
C ASP A 532 30.90 38.88 24.22
N CYS A 533 30.21 37.81 24.62
CA CYS A 533 28.77 37.69 24.45
C CYS A 533 28.07 38.62 25.46
N PRO A 534 27.15 39.50 25.03
CA PRO A 534 26.34 40.30 25.95
C PRO A 534 25.63 39.40 26.97
N ALA A 535 25.59 39.85 28.24
CA ALA A 535 25.02 39.06 29.34
C ALA A 535 23.51 38.77 29.13
N ASP A 536 22.81 39.69 28.49
CA ASP A 536 21.39 39.66 28.18
C ASP A 536 21.09 39.22 26.74
N TRP A 537 22.07 38.64 26.02
CA TRP A 537 21.94 38.37 24.58
C TRP A 537 20.69 37.57 24.20
N MET A 538 20.34 36.56 25.01
CA MET A 538 19.20 35.68 24.80
C MET A 538 17.94 36.10 25.59
N ASN A 539 18.02 37.17 26.39
CA ASN A 539 16.92 37.61 27.27
C ASN A 539 15.76 38.23 26.51
#